data_AF-A0A4R9WJZ5-F1
#
_entry.id   AF-A0A4R9WJZ5-F1
#
_cell.length_a   1.000
_cell.length_b   1.000
_cell.length_c   1.000
_cell.angle_alpha   90.00
_cell.angle_beta   90.00
_cell.angle_gamma   90.00
#
_symmetry.space_group_name_H-M   'P 1'
#
loop_
_entity.id
_entity.type
_entity.pdbx_description
1 polymer ?
#
loop_
_entity_poly.entity_id
_entity_poly.type
_entity_poly.pdbx_seq_one_letter_code
_entity_poly.pdbx_strand_id
1 'polypeptide(L)'
;MHQTVSNPSPTTITHQYASWFDERIDQFIDEHKGRFDSVSTFTKRNGMLITLSFDHTRRNQRHEGTASIDIPKVKSQLDTFTDLYNYLCRELIGRNYHRPWFDPLKPLAIGCLDMNGSRYWRSMGALENPHIHSIWIFNDQVREGFQKLVADRQRFSALKERFYLREMDIQTLDHDHRNSTGEGRATSYMAKFIGHNNSELLVGDDFRVLPISKPTAPH
;
A
#
# COMPACT_ATOMS: atom_id res chain seq x y z
N MET A 1 27.42 -29.24 -14.36
CA MET A 1 26.29 -29.31 -13.39
C MET A 1 25.30 -28.23 -13.79
N HIS A 2 24.18 -28.61 -14.40
CA HIS A 2 23.07 -27.68 -14.63
C HIS A 2 22.33 -27.53 -13.30
N GLN A 3 22.45 -26.38 -12.64
CA GLN A 3 21.55 -26.04 -11.55
C GLN A 3 20.16 -25.85 -12.15
N THR A 4 19.28 -26.82 -11.95
CA THR A 4 17.84 -26.63 -12.12
C THR A 4 17.39 -25.63 -11.07
N VAL A 5 17.33 -24.36 -11.45
CA VAL A 5 16.67 -23.32 -10.65
C VAL A 5 15.17 -23.64 -10.70
N SER A 6 14.67 -24.30 -9.66
CA SER A 6 13.24 -24.53 -9.51
C SER A 6 12.56 -23.19 -9.24
N ASN A 7 11.68 -22.75 -10.14
CA ASN A 7 10.85 -21.58 -9.89
C ASN A 7 9.99 -21.82 -8.63
N PRO A 8 10.00 -20.91 -7.64
CA PRO A 8 9.21 -21.08 -6.43
C PRO A 8 7.72 -21.12 -6.77
N SER A 9 6.96 -21.96 -6.07
CA SER A 9 5.52 -22.04 -6.28
C SER A 9 4.82 -20.72 -5.91
N PRO A 10 3.68 -20.35 -6.52
CA PRO A 10 2.93 -19.15 -6.15
C PRO A 10 2.60 -19.08 -4.65
N THR A 11 2.35 -20.23 -4.03
CA THR A 11 2.13 -20.37 -2.58
C THR A 11 3.38 -20.02 -1.78
N THR A 12 4.55 -20.49 -2.22
CA THR A 12 5.84 -20.16 -1.60
C THR A 12 6.13 -18.67 -1.68
N ILE A 13 5.90 -18.06 -2.86
CA ILE A 13 6.07 -16.61 -3.07
C ILE A 13 5.12 -15.83 -2.13
N THR A 14 3.85 -16.24 -2.07
CA THR A 14 2.85 -15.60 -1.21
C THR A 14 3.27 -15.64 0.27
N HIS A 15 3.70 -16.81 0.77
CA HIS A 15 4.15 -16.97 2.15
C HIS A 15 5.38 -16.10 2.45
N GLN A 16 6.35 -16.06 1.54
CA GLN A 16 7.56 -15.25 1.72
C GLN A 16 7.25 -13.75 1.82
N TYR A 17 6.39 -13.24 0.94
CA TYR A 17 5.98 -11.83 0.99
C TYR A 17 5.11 -11.52 2.22
N ALA A 18 4.21 -12.42 2.61
CA ALA A 18 3.39 -12.25 3.81
C ALA A 18 4.27 -12.14 5.06
N SER A 19 5.20 -13.09 5.25
CA SER A 19 6.17 -13.07 6.36
C SER A 19 7.01 -11.80 6.34
N TRP A 20 7.51 -11.39 5.18
CA TRP A 20 8.31 -10.17 5.06
C TRP A 20 7.51 -8.91 5.39
N PHE A 21 6.23 -8.83 5.00
CA PHE A 21 5.37 -7.73 5.39
C PHE A 21 5.10 -7.71 6.89
N ASP A 22 4.87 -8.87 7.51
CA ASP A 22 4.71 -8.98 8.96
C ASP A 22 5.97 -8.48 9.69
N GLU A 23 7.16 -8.90 9.26
CA GLU A 23 8.43 -8.42 9.83
C GLU A 23 8.59 -6.90 9.75
N ARG A 24 8.20 -6.29 8.61
CA ARG A 24 8.25 -4.83 8.46
C ARG A 24 7.26 -4.11 9.36
N ILE A 25 6.07 -4.67 9.54
CA ILE A 25 5.04 -4.14 10.44
C ILE A 25 5.52 -4.26 11.88
N ASP A 26 6.00 -5.43 12.31
CA ASP A 26 6.49 -5.68 13.65
C ASP A 26 7.68 -4.75 13.98
N GLN A 27 8.65 -4.59 13.07
CA GLN A 27 9.75 -3.64 13.24
C GLN A 27 9.25 -2.21 13.44
N PHE A 28 8.36 -1.74 12.58
CA PHE A 28 7.80 -0.39 12.71
C PHE A 28 7.09 -0.22 14.06
N ILE A 29 6.29 -1.21 14.48
CA ILE A 29 5.55 -1.13 15.73
C ILE A 29 6.51 -1.11 16.92
N ASP A 30 7.55 -1.94 16.94
CA ASP A 30 8.53 -1.97 18.03
C ASP A 30 9.28 -0.63 18.20
N GLU A 31 9.52 0.09 17.09
CA GLU A 31 10.15 1.42 17.12
C GLU A 31 9.24 2.52 17.68
N HIS A 32 7.91 2.34 17.60
CA HIS A 32 6.94 3.41 17.91
C HIS A 32 6.05 3.13 19.13
N LYS A 33 5.89 1.86 19.52
CA LYS A 33 5.02 1.47 20.62
C LYS A 33 5.61 1.92 21.96
N GLY A 34 4.74 2.26 22.91
CA GLY A 34 5.16 2.49 24.28
C GLY A 34 5.77 1.23 24.89
N ARG A 35 6.64 1.38 25.91
CA ARG A 35 7.29 0.26 26.60
C ARG A 35 6.31 -0.83 27.08
N PHE A 36 5.11 -0.42 27.50
CA PHE A 36 4.07 -1.30 28.02
C PHE A 36 3.00 -1.66 26.99
N ASP A 37 3.10 -1.17 25.77
CA ASP A 37 2.14 -1.44 24.71
C ASP A 37 2.50 -2.75 24.00
N SER A 38 1.48 -3.57 23.73
CA SER A 38 1.64 -4.80 22.97
C SER A 38 1.53 -4.51 21.48
N VAL A 39 2.15 -5.34 20.62
CA VAL A 39 2.03 -5.21 19.16
C VAL A 39 0.56 -5.23 18.76
N SER A 40 -0.22 -6.18 19.27
CA SER A 40 -1.66 -6.31 18.97
C SER A 40 -2.47 -5.06 19.35
N THR A 41 -2.23 -4.50 20.54
CA THR A 41 -2.92 -3.29 21.01
C THR A 41 -2.55 -2.07 20.16
N PHE A 42 -1.27 -1.92 19.83
CA PHE A 42 -0.80 -0.85 18.95
C PHE A 42 -1.40 -0.98 17.55
N THR A 43 -1.35 -2.17 16.94
CA THR A 43 -1.93 -2.46 15.62
C THR A 43 -3.41 -2.14 15.58
N LYS A 44 -4.18 -2.56 16.59
CA LYS A 44 -5.62 -2.28 16.63
C LYS A 44 -5.92 -0.77 16.72
N ARG A 45 -5.08 -0.02 17.43
CA ARG A 45 -5.24 1.42 17.62
C ARG A 45 -4.81 2.23 16.39
N ASN A 46 -3.76 1.78 15.70
CA ASN A 46 -3.02 2.58 14.73
C ASN A 46 -2.97 1.98 13.31
N GLY A 47 -3.42 0.75 13.13
CA GLY A 47 -3.44 0.04 11.86
C GLY A 47 -4.75 0.24 11.09
N MET A 48 -4.62 0.46 9.79
CA MET A 48 -5.74 0.63 8.86
C MET A 48 -5.53 -0.26 7.63
N LEU A 49 -6.62 -0.88 7.17
CA LEU A 49 -6.75 -1.46 5.84
C LEU A 49 -7.42 -0.43 4.93
N ILE A 50 -6.72 -0.01 3.88
CA ILE A 50 -7.19 0.99 2.94
C ILE A 50 -7.24 0.38 1.55
N THR A 51 -8.42 0.40 0.93
CA THR A 51 -8.61 -0.01 -0.47
C THR A 51 -8.84 1.22 -1.33
N LEU A 52 -8.03 1.39 -2.37
CA LEU A 52 -8.08 2.52 -3.30
C LEU A 52 -8.60 2.04 -4.66
N SER A 53 -9.72 2.60 -5.10
CA SER A 53 -10.26 2.38 -6.44
C SER A 53 -10.09 3.64 -7.30
N PHE A 54 -9.58 3.49 -8.51
CA PHE A 54 -9.30 4.62 -9.40
C PHE A 54 -10.45 4.91 -10.37
N ASP A 55 -10.63 6.18 -10.73
CA ASP A 55 -11.52 6.60 -11.81
C ASP A 55 -10.80 6.47 -13.17
N HIS A 56 -11.08 5.38 -13.86
CA HIS A 56 -10.49 5.06 -15.16
C HIS A 56 -10.87 6.02 -16.27
N THR A 57 -12.10 6.52 -16.27
CA THR A 57 -12.59 7.41 -17.32
C THR A 57 -11.78 8.71 -17.34
N ARG A 58 -11.54 9.28 -16.16
CA ARG A 58 -10.76 10.51 -16.01
C ARG A 58 -9.27 10.30 -16.24
N ARG A 59 -8.72 9.14 -15.86
CA ARG A 59 -7.34 8.78 -16.19
C ARG A 59 -7.15 8.65 -17.71
N ASN A 60 -8.05 7.94 -18.40
CA ASN A 60 -8.02 7.73 -19.84
C ASN A 60 -8.24 9.03 -20.64
N GLN A 61 -9.09 9.94 -20.17
CA GLN A 61 -9.21 11.28 -20.78
C GLN A 61 -7.90 12.07 -20.74
N ARG A 62 -7.11 11.94 -19.67
CA ARG A 62 -5.75 12.51 -19.64
C ARG A 62 -4.83 11.83 -20.66
N HIS A 63 -4.96 10.51 -20.85
CA HIS A 63 -4.19 9.78 -21.86
C HIS A 63 -4.43 10.33 -23.28
N GLU A 64 -5.68 10.61 -23.64
CA GLU A 64 -6.03 11.13 -24.99
C GLU A 64 -5.62 12.61 -25.20
N GLY A 65 -5.68 13.44 -24.14
CA GLY A 65 -5.30 14.85 -24.22
C GLY A 65 -3.78 15.14 -24.27
N THR A 66 -2.94 14.14 -24.00
CA THR A 66 -1.46 14.29 -23.95
C THR A 66 -0.71 13.71 -25.15
N ALA A 67 -1.40 13.35 -26.24
CA ALA A 67 -0.80 12.77 -27.46
C ALA A 67 0.09 13.74 -28.29
N SER A 68 0.51 14.88 -27.71
CA SER A 68 1.36 15.89 -28.34
C SER A 68 2.65 16.06 -27.54
N ILE A 69 3.72 15.46 -28.08
CA ILE A 69 5.13 15.92 -28.03
C ILE A 69 5.73 16.09 -26.61
N ASP A 70 6.60 15.14 -26.24
CA ASP A 70 7.54 15.16 -25.10
C ASP A 70 6.97 15.29 -23.67
N ILE A 71 6.24 14.28 -23.20
CA ILE A 71 5.65 14.25 -21.83
C ILE A 71 6.14 13.01 -21.04
N PRO A 72 6.45 13.14 -19.72
CA PRO A 72 7.00 12.07 -18.89
C PRO A 72 6.07 10.85 -18.84
N LYS A 73 6.66 9.64 -18.74
CA LYS A 73 5.97 8.36 -18.53
C LYS A 73 4.70 8.55 -17.68
N VAL A 74 3.57 8.08 -18.20
CA VAL A 74 2.30 8.02 -17.46
C VAL A 74 2.56 7.35 -16.10
N LYS A 75 2.13 8.01 -15.02
CA LYS A 75 2.25 7.47 -13.66
C LYS A 75 1.39 6.22 -13.48
N SER A 76 1.98 5.15 -12.95
CA SER A 76 1.27 3.93 -12.58
C SER A 76 0.33 4.17 -11.39
N GLN A 77 -0.52 3.18 -11.08
CA GLN A 77 -1.32 3.17 -9.86
C GLN A 77 -0.43 3.24 -8.61
N LEU A 78 0.70 2.52 -8.61
CA LEU A 78 1.68 2.52 -7.51
C LEU A 78 2.47 3.84 -7.42
N ASP A 79 2.74 4.52 -8.53
CA ASP A 79 3.26 5.89 -8.51
C ASP A 79 2.26 6.85 -7.87
N THR A 80 0.97 6.67 -8.16
CA THR A 80 -0.09 7.48 -7.56
C THR A 80 -0.27 7.18 -6.07
N PHE A 81 -0.13 5.91 -5.67
CA PHE A 81 -0.09 5.52 -4.26
C PHE A 81 1.06 6.21 -3.52
N THR A 82 2.24 6.29 -4.15
CA THR A 82 3.40 7.00 -3.61
C THR A 82 3.13 8.50 -3.51
N ASP A 83 2.50 9.12 -4.51
CA ASP A 83 2.10 10.53 -4.44
C ASP A 83 1.06 10.80 -3.34
N LEU A 84 0.08 9.91 -3.18
CA LEU A 84 -0.93 9.97 -2.13
C LEU A 84 -0.27 9.88 -0.75
N TYR A 85 0.65 8.93 -0.56
CA TYR A 85 1.43 8.80 0.66
C TYR A 85 2.21 10.07 1.00
N ASN A 86 2.90 10.64 0.01
CA ASN A 86 3.66 11.88 0.15
C ASN A 86 2.76 13.06 0.50
N TYR A 87 1.57 13.14 -0.10
CA TYR A 87 0.58 14.15 0.20
C TYR A 87 0.05 14.01 1.63
N LEU A 88 -0.32 12.80 2.05
CA LEU A 88 -0.76 12.53 3.42
C LEU A 88 0.33 12.89 4.42
N CYS A 89 1.59 12.51 4.18
CA CYS A 89 2.69 12.90 5.06
C CYS A 89 2.82 14.43 5.16
N ARG A 90 2.71 15.15 4.04
CA ARG A 90 2.77 16.62 4.04
C ARG A 90 1.60 17.25 4.81
N GLU A 91 0.40 16.72 4.67
CA GLU A 91 -0.80 17.24 5.35
C GLU A 91 -0.78 16.94 6.86
N LEU A 92 -0.26 15.78 7.26
CA LEU A 92 -0.34 15.29 8.64
C LEU A 92 0.89 15.66 9.48
N ILE A 93 2.08 15.66 8.88
CA ILE A 93 3.36 15.93 9.54
C ILE A 93 3.78 17.39 9.30
N GLY A 94 3.44 17.92 8.11
CA GLY A 94 3.70 19.30 7.72
C GLY A 94 4.67 19.43 6.55
N ARG A 95 5.04 20.69 6.27
CA ARG A 95 6.06 21.00 5.25
C ARG A 95 7.38 20.35 5.64
N ASN A 96 8.20 20.02 4.65
CA ASN A 96 9.53 19.46 4.85
C ASN A 96 9.58 18.05 5.48
N TYR A 97 8.46 17.31 5.51
CA TYR A 97 8.37 15.94 6.04
C TYR A 97 9.41 14.96 5.46
N HIS A 98 10.02 15.25 4.31
CA HIS A 98 11.09 14.44 3.70
C HIS A 98 12.40 14.45 4.50
N ARG A 99 12.58 15.38 5.44
CA ARG A 99 13.79 15.51 6.24
C ARG A 99 13.88 14.41 7.32
N PRO A 100 15.10 13.95 7.67
CA PRO A 100 15.27 12.76 8.52
C PRO A 100 14.63 12.84 9.91
N TRP A 101 14.57 14.02 10.53
CA TRP A 101 13.93 14.16 11.85
C TRP A 101 12.42 13.91 11.85
N PHE A 102 11.79 13.89 10.68
CA PHE A 102 10.39 13.51 10.53
C PHE A 102 10.21 12.03 10.18
N ASP A 103 11.29 11.26 10.01
CA ASP A 103 11.20 9.82 9.69
C ASP A 103 10.39 9.04 10.73
N PRO A 104 10.54 9.27 12.05
CA PRO A 104 9.70 8.62 13.08
C PRO A 104 8.22 9.04 13.04
N LEU A 105 7.88 10.07 12.26
CA LEU A 105 6.49 10.50 12.07
C LEU A 105 5.84 9.90 10.83
N LYS A 106 6.62 9.33 9.92
CA LYS A 106 6.09 8.78 8.67
C LYS A 106 5.36 7.47 8.96
N PRO A 107 4.10 7.32 8.51
CA PRO A 107 3.43 6.03 8.63
C PRO A 107 4.13 4.99 7.76
N LEU A 108 4.10 3.73 8.19
CA LEU A 108 4.37 2.59 7.31
C LEU A 108 3.14 2.40 6.42
N ALA A 109 3.35 2.25 5.11
CA ALA A 109 2.31 1.90 4.17
C ALA A 109 2.81 0.81 3.22
N ILE A 110 2.13 -0.33 3.20
CA ILE A 110 2.35 -1.41 2.25
C ILE A 110 1.15 -1.40 1.32
N GLY A 111 1.34 -1.30 0.01
CA GLY A 111 0.26 -1.33 -0.98
C GLY A 111 0.53 -2.39 -2.04
N CYS A 112 -0.46 -3.24 -2.32
CA CYS A 112 -0.42 -4.27 -3.35
C CYS A 112 -1.47 -3.96 -4.42
N LEU A 113 -1.07 -4.07 -5.68
CA LEU A 113 -1.92 -3.87 -6.83
C LEU A 113 -2.76 -5.12 -7.10
N ASP A 114 -4.07 -5.02 -6.99
CA ASP A 114 -4.99 -6.03 -7.50
C ASP A 114 -5.42 -5.62 -8.91
N MET A 115 -4.82 -6.25 -9.92
CA MET A 115 -5.14 -6.01 -11.33
C MET A 115 -6.48 -6.64 -11.75
N ASN A 116 -7.05 -7.54 -10.94
CA ASN A 116 -8.18 -8.36 -11.34
C ASN A 116 -9.51 -7.97 -10.67
N GLY A 117 -9.48 -7.21 -9.58
CA GLY A 117 -10.62 -6.50 -8.98
C GLY A 117 -11.85 -7.35 -8.62
N SER A 118 -11.77 -8.68 -8.77
CA SER A 118 -12.90 -9.60 -8.64
C SER A 118 -12.43 -11.05 -8.74
N ARG A 119 -13.03 -11.92 -7.92
CA ARG A 119 -12.89 -13.40 -7.98
C ARG A 119 -13.33 -14.03 -9.32
N TYR A 120 -13.95 -13.25 -10.21
CA TYR A 120 -14.53 -13.70 -11.48
C TYR A 120 -13.83 -13.12 -12.74
N TRP A 121 -12.66 -12.50 -12.59
CA TRP A 121 -12.00 -11.79 -13.68
C TRP A 121 -11.80 -12.63 -14.96
N ARG A 122 -11.45 -13.92 -14.84
CA ARG A 122 -11.29 -14.84 -15.98
C ARG A 122 -12.55 -14.97 -16.85
N SER A 123 -13.72 -14.67 -16.29
CA SER A 123 -15.01 -14.73 -16.98
C SER A 123 -15.57 -13.37 -17.40
N MET A 124 -14.92 -12.25 -17.05
CA MET A 124 -15.45 -10.88 -17.28
C MET A 124 -14.83 -10.13 -18.46
N GLY A 125 -13.92 -10.73 -19.23
CA GLY A 125 -13.31 -10.08 -20.40
C GLY A 125 -12.11 -9.19 -20.05
N ALA A 126 -12.00 -8.00 -20.67
CA ALA A 126 -10.84 -7.12 -20.51
C ALA A 126 -10.69 -6.61 -19.06
N LEU A 127 -9.44 -6.48 -18.59
CA LEU A 127 -9.06 -6.02 -17.26
C LEU A 127 -9.59 -4.59 -17.00
N GLU A 128 -10.58 -4.43 -16.13
CA GLU A 128 -11.33 -3.15 -16.05
C GLU A 128 -11.20 -2.35 -14.73
N ASN A 129 -10.54 -2.85 -13.68
CA ASN A 129 -10.60 -2.14 -12.39
C ASN A 129 -9.42 -2.47 -11.46
N PRO A 130 -8.19 -1.95 -11.71
CA PRO A 130 -7.09 -2.06 -10.77
C PRO A 130 -7.40 -1.33 -9.46
N HIS A 131 -7.24 -2.04 -8.35
CA HIS A 131 -7.33 -1.49 -6.99
C HIS A 131 -5.98 -1.60 -6.31
N ILE A 132 -5.75 -0.75 -5.31
CA ILE A 132 -4.66 -0.98 -4.37
C ILE A 132 -5.26 -1.34 -3.02
N HIS A 133 -4.94 -2.54 -2.55
CA HIS A 133 -5.15 -2.91 -1.15
C HIS A 133 -3.90 -2.53 -0.38
N SER A 134 -4.07 -1.83 0.73
CA SER A 134 -2.95 -1.35 1.51
C SER A 134 -3.15 -1.48 3.00
N ILE A 135 -2.07 -1.82 3.70
CA ILE A 135 -1.97 -1.73 5.16
C ILE A 135 -1.21 -0.44 5.48
N TRP A 136 -1.78 0.36 6.38
CA TRP A 136 -1.16 1.57 6.91
C TRP A 136 -1.03 1.44 8.41
N ILE A 137 0.17 1.62 8.94
CA ILE A 137 0.43 1.70 10.38
C ILE A 137 0.91 3.11 10.69
N PHE A 138 0.10 3.85 11.45
CA PHE A 138 0.42 5.19 11.90
C PHE A 138 1.11 5.15 13.27
N ASN A 139 1.78 6.23 13.66
CA ASN A 139 2.02 6.45 15.09
C ASN A 139 0.83 7.21 15.71
N ASP A 140 0.77 7.24 17.04
CA ASP A 140 -0.37 7.84 17.76
C ASP A 140 -0.64 9.30 17.35
N GLN A 141 0.42 10.09 17.18
CA GLN A 141 0.34 11.51 16.82
C GLN A 141 -0.28 11.71 15.43
N VAL A 142 0.22 10.98 14.42
CA VAL A 142 -0.19 11.13 13.03
C VAL A 142 -1.54 10.47 12.77
N ARG A 143 -1.86 9.38 13.50
CA ARG A 143 -3.15 8.69 13.43
C ARG A 143 -4.32 9.63 13.74
N GLU A 144 -4.20 10.46 14.77
CA GLU A 144 -5.26 11.43 15.11
C GLU A 144 -5.49 12.45 13.98
N GLY A 145 -4.41 12.96 13.39
CA GLY A 145 -4.49 13.84 12.23
C GLY A 145 -5.18 13.17 11.04
N PHE A 146 -4.86 11.90 10.78
CA PHE A 146 -5.48 11.14 9.70
C PHE A 146 -6.98 10.95 9.94
N GLN A 147 -7.40 10.59 11.15
CA GLN A 147 -8.81 10.45 11.50
C GLN A 147 -9.58 11.76 11.33
N LYS A 148 -8.98 12.90 11.71
CA LYS A 148 -9.58 14.23 11.48
C LYS A 148 -9.72 14.54 9.99
N LEU A 149 -8.71 14.20 9.18
CA LEU A 149 -8.76 14.38 7.73
C LEU A 149 -9.90 13.54 7.11
N VAL A 150 -10.05 12.28 7.52
CA VAL A 150 -11.11 11.39 7.00
C VAL A 150 -12.50 11.86 7.44
N ALA A 151 -12.63 12.37 8.66
CA ALA A 151 -13.90 12.92 9.17
C ALA A 151 -14.31 14.23 8.49
N ASP A 152 -13.35 15.02 7.99
CA ASP A 152 -13.60 16.23 7.21
C ASP A 152 -14.02 15.86 5.77
N ARG A 153 -15.34 15.81 5.54
CA ARG A 153 -15.92 15.45 4.23
C ARG A 153 -15.39 16.30 3.07
N GLN A 154 -15.16 17.60 3.29
CA GLN A 154 -14.72 18.49 2.22
C GLN A 154 -13.26 18.23 1.86
N ARG A 155 -12.37 18.17 2.86
CA ARG A 155 -10.95 17.87 2.63
C ARG A 155 -10.74 16.47 2.10
N PHE A 156 -11.48 15.48 2.61
CA PHE A 156 -11.40 14.10 2.15
C PHE A 156 -11.89 13.95 0.71
N SER A 157 -13.00 14.62 0.35
CA SER A 157 -13.46 14.66 -1.05
C SER A 157 -12.43 15.31 -1.97
N ALA A 158 -11.85 16.45 -1.56
CA ALA A 158 -10.82 17.12 -2.35
C ALA A 158 -9.55 16.26 -2.55
N LEU A 159 -9.18 15.47 -1.53
CA LEU A 159 -8.10 14.49 -1.64
C LEU A 159 -8.42 13.42 -2.69
N LYS A 160 -9.63 12.82 -2.64
CA LYS A 160 -10.02 11.80 -3.62
C LYS A 160 -10.02 12.33 -5.05
N GLU A 161 -10.57 13.54 -5.26
CA GLU A 161 -10.56 14.21 -6.55
C GLU A 161 -9.14 14.46 -7.06
N ARG A 162 -8.23 14.92 -6.19
CA ARG A 162 -6.83 15.20 -6.55
C ARG A 162 -6.10 13.96 -7.09
N PHE A 163 -6.41 12.78 -6.56
CA PHE A 163 -5.74 11.53 -6.93
C PHE A 163 -6.58 10.65 -7.88
N TYR A 164 -7.71 11.16 -8.37
CA TYR A 164 -8.65 10.44 -9.23
C TYR A 164 -9.12 9.12 -8.58
N LEU A 165 -9.41 9.18 -7.29
CA LEU A 165 -9.96 8.06 -6.54
C LEU A 165 -11.48 8.08 -6.67
N ARG A 166 -12.05 7.03 -7.27
CA ARG A 166 -13.49 6.79 -7.22
C ARG A 166 -13.91 6.50 -5.78
N GLU A 167 -13.14 5.65 -5.11
CA GLU A 167 -13.42 5.18 -3.77
C GLU A 167 -12.13 5.02 -2.97
N MET A 168 -12.23 5.29 -1.67
CA MET A 168 -11.20 5.04 -0.67
C MET A 168 -11.91 4.44 0.54
N ASP A 169 -11.94 3.11 0.60
CA ASP A 169 -12.50 2.37 1.72
C ASP A 169 -11.44 2.24 2.81
N ILE A 170 -11.81 2.57 4.06
CA ILE A 170 -10.91 2.60 5.21
C ILE A 170 -11.54 1.78 6.33
N GLN A 171 -10.88 0.69 6.67
CA GLN A 171 -11.27 -0.19 7.77
C GLN A 171 -10.14 -0.21 8.79
N THR A 172 -10.49 -0.28 10.07
CA THR A 172 -9.48 -0.56 11.10
C THR A 172 -8.89 -1.94 10.85
N LEU A 173 -7.59 -2.08 11.02
CA LEU A 173 -6.93 -3.38 11.00
C LEU A 173 -7.32 -4.12 12.29
N ASP A 174 -8.48 -4.77 12.26
CA ASP A 174 -8.97 -5.54 13.40
C ASP A 174 -8.53 -7.01 13.22
N HIS A 175 -7.76 -7.46 14.21
CA HIS A 175 -7.33 -8.82 14.47
C HIS A 175 -5.98 -9.26 13.86
N ASP A 176 -5.04 -9.46 14.79
CA ASP A 176 -3.83 -10.27 14.70
C ASP A 176 -4.16 -11.77 14.71
N HIS A 177 -5.13 -12.20 13.89
CA HIS A 177 -5.35 -13.61 13.65
C HIS A 177 -4.30 -14.09 12.67
N ARG A 178 -3.15 -14.46 13.21
CA ARG A 178 -2.18 -15.27 12.48
C ARG A 178 -2.91 -16.52 11.97
N ASN A 179 -2.73 -16.81 10.71
CA ASN A 179 -3.27 -18.02 10.09
C ASN A 179 -2.55 -19.26 10.67
N SER A 180 -2.92 -20.46 10.23
CA SER A 180 -2.27 -21.71 10.69
C SER A 180 -0.78 -21.82 10.34
N THR A 181 -0.27 -20.95 9.46
CA THR A 181 1.13 -20.89 9.03
C THR A 181 1.91 -19.77 9.73
N GLY A 182 1.26 -19.00 10.60
CA GLY A 182 1.88 -18.00 11.47
C GLY A 182 1.92 -16.58 10.91
N GLU A 183 1.46 -16.34 9.67
CA GLU A 183 1.40 -15.01 9.08
C GLU A 183 0.08 -14.29 9.37
N GLY A 184 0.13 -12.96 9.42
CA GLY A 184 -1.03 -12.11 9.55
C GLY A 184 -2.04 -12.37 8.43
N ARG A 185 -3.33 -12.45 8.77
CA ARG A 185 -4.39 -12.64 7.78
C ARG A 185 -4.41 -11.53 6.72
N ALA A 186 -4.11 -10.30 7.12
CA ALA A 186 -4.08 -9.14 6.23
C ALA A 186 -2.89 -9.16 5.26
N THR A 187 -1.69 -9.46 5.74
CA THR A 187 -0.48 -9.58 4.92
C THR A 187 -0.55 -10.79 4.00
N SER A 188 -1.08 -11.92 4.48
CA SER A 188 -1.42 -13.09 3.66
C SER A 188 -2.40 -12.76 2.54
N TYR A 189 -3.43 -11.96 2.84
CA TYR A 189 -4.39 -11.50 1.82
C TYR A 189 -3.70 -10.63 0.77
N MET A 190 -2.87 -9.68 1.18
CA MET A 190 -2.14 -8.79 0.27
C MET A 190 -1.11 -9.53 -0.59
N ALA A 191 -0.37 -10.48 -0.02
CA ALA A 191 0.67 -11.22 -0.73
C ALA A 191 0.11 -12.12 -1.84
N LYS A 192 -1.16 -12.54 -1.76
CA LYS A 192 -1.82 -13.31 -2.83
C LYS A 192 -1.85 -12.54 -4.15
N PHE A 193 -1.95 -11.21 -4.11
CA PHE A 193 -1.93 -10.39 -5.32
C PHE A 193 -0.57 -10.45 -6.01
N ILE A 194 0.52 -10.48 -5.25
CA ILE A 194 1.89 -10.59 -5.78
C ILE A 194 2.08 -11.97 -6.42
N GLY A 195 1.71 -13.04 -5.70
CA GLY A 195 1.76 -14.39 -6.25
C GLY A 195 1.01 -14.50 -7.58
N HIS A 196 -0.22 -13.97 -7.61
CA HIS A 196 -1.06 -13.98 -8.80
C HIS A 196 -0.51 -13.12 -9.95
N ASN A 197 -0.11 -11.88 -9.66
CA ASN A 197 0.42 -10.95 -10.65
C ASN A 197 1.72 -11.48 -11.28
N ASN A 198 2.59 -12.09 -10.47
CA ASN A 198 3.83 -12.67 -10.92
C ASN A 198 3.61 -13.92 -11.78
N SER A 199 2.73 -14.84 -11.34
CA SER A 199 2.55 -16.13 -12.02
C SER A 199 1.63 -16.08 -13.24
N GLU A 200 0.65 -15.18 -13.26
CA GLU A 200 -0.42 -15.18 -14.27
C GLU A 200 -0.39 -13.97 -15.20
N LEU A 201 0.11 -12.81 -14.74
CA LEU A 201 0.02 -11.55 -15.48
C LEU A 201 1.38 -10.93 -15.86
N LEU A 202 2.49 -11.45 -15.32
CA LEU A 202 3.86 -10.96 -15.55
C LEU A 202 4.01 -9.44 -15.26
N VAL A 203 3.28 -8.93 -14.28
CA VAL A 203 3.36 -7.52 -13.87
C VAL A 203 4.62 -7.31 -13.03
N GLY A 204 5.52 -6.43 -13.49
CA GLY A 204 6.81 -6.18 -12.83
C GLY A 204 6.79 -5.17 -11.67
N ASP A 205 5.72 -4.40 -11.51
CA ASP A 205 5.52 -3.45 -10.39
C ASP A 205 4.13 -3.69 -9.80
N ASP A 206 4.07 -4.55 -8.78
CA ASP A 206 2.83 -5.10 -8.21
C ASP A 206 2.65 -4.81 -6.72
N PHE A 207 3.68 -4.26 -6.05
CA PHE A 207 3.55 -3.73 -4.69
C PHE A 207 4.53 -2.57 -4.40
N ARG A 208 4.25 -1.81 -3.34
CA ARG A 208 5.13 -0.78 -2.79
C ARG A 208 5.12 -0.81 -1.26
N VAL A 209 6.29 -0.65 -0.65
CA VAL A 209 6.45 -0.41 0.78
C VAL A 209 7.02 0.99 0.99
N LEU A 210 6.35 1.79 1.81
CA LEU A 210 6.64 3.18 2.09
C LEU A 210 6.75 3.40 3.61
N PRO A 211 7.66 4.27 4.10
CA PRO A 211 8.58 5.09 3.31
C PRO A 211 9.67 4.23 2.64
N ILE A 212 10.13 4.64 1.46
CA ILE A 212 11.27 3.98 0.81
C ILE A 212 12.48 4.23 1.71
N SER A 213 12.99 3.17 2.34
CA SER A 213 14.23 3.24 3.10
C SER A 213 15.32 3.78 2.16
N LYS A 214 15.95 4.90 2.53
CA LYS A 214 17.13 5.37 1.78
C LYS A 214 18.18 4.27 1.89
N PRO A 215 18.85 3.88 0.80
CA PRO A 215 20.01 3.01 0.92
C PRO A 215 20.97 3.68 1.89
N THR A 216 21.30 3.00 2.98
CA THR A 216 22.40 3.38 3.84
C THR A 216 23.63 3.40 2.94
N ALA A 217 24.26 4.56 2.81
CA ALA A 217 25.54 4.64 2.13
C ALA A 217 26.49 3.64 2.83
N PRO A 218 27.20 2.77 2.11
CA PRO A 218 28.20 1.93 2.73
C PRO A 218 29.24 2.84 3.39
N HIS A 219 29.46 2.62 4.69
CA HIS A 219 30.55 3.22 5.44
C HIS A 219 31.90 2.63 5.01
#